data_AF-A0A8H3G0A6-F1
#
_entry.id   AF-A0A8H3G0A6-F1
#
_cell.length_a   1.000
_cell.length_b   1.000
_cell.length_c   1.000
_cell.angle_alpha   90.00
_cell.angle_beta   90.00
_cell.angle_gamma   90.00
#
_symmetry.space_group_name_H-M   'P 1'
#
loop_
_entity.id
_entity.type
_entity.pdbx_description
1 polymer ?
#
loop_
_entity_poly.entity_id
_entity_poly.type
_entity_poly.pdbx_seq_one_letter_code
_entity_poly.pdbx_strand_id
1 'polypeptide(L)'
;MVLLDSIVKALEAAANKLTTAFPWLAGKVVNEGSCPGNSGLSKVAPFASHEPPKPIVRVKDCTDICQTYVDVIKARGPVSMLDGNILAPGKAYPETYQESEADPAPVLILQVNFVKVGLLLNLAAQPNIVDMGGIDRCLRLLAAAIRGEEFSNVSIEEGNRDRRNLVPLLGLNDTESDHSHFRPPLPSKAIPPPAEPDSPFSWCYFRSSAENLAQIKALATRSEASDNSVPSYLYQ
;
A
#
# COMPACT_ATOMS: atom_id res chain seq x y z
N MET A 1 0.66 -24.08 -19.28
CA MET A 1 -0.51 -23.29 -19.71
C MET A 1 -1.69 -23.50 -18.77
N VAL A 2 -2.27 -24.71 -18.67
CA VAL A 2 -3.44 -25.02 -17.81
C VAL A 2 -3.33 -24.58 -16.34
N LEU A 3 -2.14 -24.72 -15.72
CA LEU A 3 -1.92 -24.33 -14.32
C LEU A 3 -1.91 -22.79 -14.13
N LEU A 4 -1.35 -22.03 -15.08
CA LEU A 4 -1.30 -20.57 -15.00
C LEU A 4 -2.71 -19.99 -15.09
N ASP A 5 -3.51 -20.50 -16.04
CA ASP A 5 -4.90 -20.11 -16.22
C ASP A 5 -5.74 -20.40 -14.98
N SER A 6 -5.49 -21.51 -14.27
CA SER A 6 -6.18 -21.81 -13.01
C SER A 6 -5.80 -20.85 -11.88
N ILE A 7 -4.53 -20.43 -11.80
CA ILE A 7 -4.07 -19.48 -10.78
C ILE A 7 -4.72 -18.11 -11.01
N VAL A 8 -4.71 -17.63 -12.25
CA VAL A 8 -5.33 -16.36 -12.62
C VAL A 8 -6.82 -16.41 -12.31
N LYS A 9 -7.54 -17.45 -12.76
CA LYS A 9 -8.98 -17.59 -12.46
C LYS A 9 -9.29 -17.61 -10.97
N ALA A 10 -8.49 -18.28 -10.15
CA ALA A 10 -8.68 -18.30 -8.71
C ALA A 10 -8.47 -16.91 -8.08
N LEU A 11 -7.44 -16.18 -8.52
CA LEU A 11 -7.19 -14.80 -8.07
C LEU A 11 -8.27 -13.83 -8.53
N GLU A 12 -8.75 -13.94 -9.77
CA GLU A 12 -9.84 -13.13 -10.30
C GLU A 12 -11.14 -13.40 -9.54
N ALA A 13 -11.49 -14.66 -9.29
CA ALA A 13 -12.65 -15.03 -8.50
C ALA A 13 -12.57 -14.48 -7.06
N ALA A 14 -11.40 -14.58 -6.42
CA ALA A 14 -11.16 -14.03 -5.09
C ALA A 14 -11.24 -12.50 -5.07
N ALA A 15 -10.66 -11.83 -6.06
CA ALA A 15 -10.72 -10.37 -6.21
C ALA A 15 -12.15 -9.89 -6.48
N ASN A 16 -12.94 -10.64 -7.27
CA ASN A 16 -14.35 -10.36 -7.49
C ASN A 16 -15.15 -10.52 -6.19
N LYS A 17 -14.90 -11.57 -5.41
CA LYS A 17 -15.53 -11.74 -4.09
C LYS A 17 -15.18 -10.58 -3.15
N LEU A 18 -13.91 -10.19 -3.10
CA LEU A 18 -13.44 -9.04 -2.32
C LEU A 18 -14.15 -7.74 -2.73
N THR A 19 -14.12 -7.40 -4.01
CA THR A 19 -14.71 -6.14 -4.50
C THR A 19 -16.24 -6.15 -4.48
N THR A 20 -16.89 -7.32 -4.50
CA THR A 20 -18.34 -7.42 -4.24
C THR A 20 -18.66 -7.09 -2.79
N ALA A 21 -17.85 -7.57 -1.84
CA ALA A 21 -18.04 -7.29 -0.42
C ALA A 21 -17.61 -5.88 -0.01
N PHE A 22 -16.65 -5.28 -0.72
CA PHE A 22 -16.11 -3.94 -0.49
C PHE A 22 -16.03 -3.16 -1.82
N PRO A 23 -17.16 -2.65 -2.34
CA PRO A 23 -17.22 -2.05 -3.69
C PRO A 23 -16.26 -0.88 -3.90
N TRP A 24 -15.95 -0.14 -2.85
CA TRP A 24 -15.05 1.01 -2.91
C TRP A 24 -13.60 0.61 -3.28
N LEU A 25 -13.18 -0.64 -3.08
CA LEU A 25 -11.85 -1.13 -3.49
C LEU A 25 -11.68 -1.17 -5.02
N ALA A 26 -12.78 -1.33 -5.77
CA ALA A 26 -12.75 -1.31 -7.22
C ALA A 26 -12.79 0.12 -7.79
N GLY A 27 -12.96 1.15 -6.94
CA GLY A 27 -13.04 2.53 -7.37
C GLY A 27 -11.69 3.14 -7.76
N LYS A 28 -11.74 4.43 -8.07
CA LYS A 28 -10.57 5.30 -8.24
C LYS A 28 -10.66 6.50 -7.31
N VAL A 29 -9.52 7.07 -6.99
CA VAL A 29 -9.43 8.31 -6.22
C VAL A 29 -9.56 9.49 -7.17
N VAL A 30 -10.36 10.48 -6.75
CA VAL A 30 -10.49 11.78 -7.38
C VAL A 30 -10.39 12.87 -6.33
N ASN A 31 -9.74 13.98 -6.66
CA ASN A 31 -9.71 15.18 -5.85
C ASN A 31 -10.70 16.23 -6.38
N GLU A 32 -11.72 16.54 -5.56
CA GLU A 32 -12.72 17.53 -5.91
C GLU A 32 -12.52 18.86 -5.19
N GLY A 33 -12.79 19.97 -5.89
CA GLY A 33 -12.75 21.30 -5.30
C GLY A 33 -11.35 21.85 -5.05
N SER A 34 -10.31 21.22 -5.63
CA SER A 34 -8.94 21.74 -5.60
C SER A 34 -8.85 23.04 -6.40
N CYS A 35 -8.36 24.10 -5.75
CA CYS A 35 -8.14 25.41 -6.34
C CYS A 35 -7.09 26.20 -5.52
N PRO A 36 -6.63 27.37 -5.98
CA PRO A 36 -5.70 28.19 -5.17
C PRO A 36 -6.26 28.48 -3.77
N GLY A 37 -5.57 28.01 -2.73
CA GLY A 37 -6.00 28.17 -1.33
C GLY A 37 -6.88 27.03 -0.77
N ASN A 38 -7.22 26.02 -1.59
CA ASN A 38 -7.97 24.84 -1.18
C ASN A 38 -7.37 23.58 -1.83
N SER A 39 -6.83 22.66 -1.03
CA SER A 39 -6.27 21.40 -1.54
C SER A 39 -7.32 20.44 -2.09
N GLY A 40 -8.60 20.75 -1.92
CA GLY A 40 -9.73 19.91 -2.29
C GLY A 40 -9.93 18.73 -1.33
N LEU A 41 -10.81 17.82 -1.73
CA LEU A 41 -11.19 16.62 -0.99
C LEU A 41 -10.96 15.37 -1.86
N SER A 42 -10.04 14.52 -1.44
CA SER A 42 -9.84 13.20 -2.06
C SER A 42 -10.96 12.24 -1.64
N LYS A 43 -11.68 11.71 -2.63
CA LYS A 43 -12.75 10.73 -2.44
C LYS A 43 -12.66 9.59 -3.43
N VAL A 44 -13.37 8.50 -3.14
CA VAL A 44 -13.50 7.37 -4.05
C VAL A 44 -14.68 7.63 -5.01
N ALA A 45 -14.42 7.49 -6.30
CA ALA A 45 -15.41 7.51 -7.36
C ALA A 45 -15.46 6.14 -8.07
N PRO A 46 -16.59 5.81 -8.74
CA PRO A 46 -16.66 4.64 -9.60
C PRO A 46 -15.54 4.62 -10.65
N PHE A 47 -15.08 3.43 -11.01
CA PHE A 47 -14.04 3.25 -12.02
C PHE A 47 -14.42 2.14 -12.99
N ALA A 48 -14.93 2.54 -14.16
CA ALA A 48 -15.46 1.62 -15.17
C ALA A 48 -14.43 0.58 -15.64
N SER A 49 -13.13 0.90 -15.61
CA SER A 49 -12.07 -0.04 -15.97
C SER A 49 -11.91 -1.22 -15.01
N HIS A 50 -12.50 -1.13 -13.81
CA HIS A 50 -12.53 -2.18 -12.79
C HIS A 50 -13.92 -2.80 -12.60
N GLU A 51 -14.91 -2.42 -13.42
CA GLU A 51 -16.21 -3.07 -13.42
C GLU A 51 -16.13 -4.47 -14.08
N PRO A 52 -16.93 -5.45 -13.62
CA PRO A 52 -17.00 -6.75 -14.26
C PRO A 52 -17.21 -6.62 -15.78
N PRO A 53 -16.45 -7.35 -16.62
CA PRO A 53 -15.59 -8.49 -16.28
C PRO A 53 -14.10 -8.13 -16.11
N LYS A 54 -13.73 -6.87 -15.87
CA LYS A 54 -12.33 -6.42 -15.74
C LYS A 54 -11.94 -6.34 -14.26
N PRO A 55 -11.47 -7.43 -13.63
CA PRO A 55 -11.12 -7.41 -12.21
C PRO A 55 -9.97 -6.44 -11.95
N ILE A 56 -9.77 -6.10 -10.67
CA ILE A 56 -8.59 -5.37 -10.18
C ILE A 56 -7.27 -6.13 -10.37
N VAL A 57 -7.29 -7.31 -11.00
CA VAL A 57 -6.13 -8.18 -11.27
C VAL A 57 -5.54 -7.86 -12.63
N ARG A 58 -4.21 -7.79 -12.68
CA ARG A 58 -3.38 -7.70 -13.89
C ARG A 58 -2.46 -8.90 -13.94
N VAL A 59 -2.11 -9.34 -15.14
CA VAL A 59 -1.19 -10.45 -15.36
C VAL A 59 -0.06 -9.96 -16.25
N LYS A 60 1.18 -10.26 -15.84
CA LYS A 60 2.38 -9.90 -16.58
C LYS A 60 3.30 -11.12 -16.67
N ASP A 61 3.75 -11.43 -17.87
CA ASP A 61 4.82 -12.40 -18.06
C ASP A 61 6.17 -11.69 -17.90
N CYS A 62 6.92 -12.11 -16.88
CA CYS A 62 8.22 -11.60 -16.52
C CYS A 62 9.30 -12.70 -16.64
N THR A 63 9.01 -13.82 -17.32
CA THR A 63 9.89 -14.99 -17.41
C THR A 63 11.28 -14.67 -17.97
N ASP A 64 11.34 -13.74 -18.92
CA ASP A 64 12.58 -13.33 -19.60
C ASP A 64 13.13 -11.97 -19.13
N ILE A 65 12.47 -11.32 -18.16
CA ILE A 65 12.78 -9.95 -17.72
C ILE A 65 13.25 -9.94 -16.26
N CYS A 66 12.73 -10.84 -15.42
CA CYS A 66 13.08 -10.94 -14.01
C CYS A 66 14.00 -12.13 -13.72
N GLN A 67 14.68 -12.10 -12.56
CA GLN A 67 15.40 -13.28 -12.08
C GLN A 67 14.42 -14.44 -11.80
N THR A 68 14.94 -15.67 -11.80
CA THR A 68 14.12 -16.83 -11.49
C THR A 68 13.63 -16.76 -10.04
N TYR A 69 12.47 -17.37 -9.76
CA TYR A 69 11.94 -17.41 -8.39
C TYR A 69 12.96 -18.03 -7.41
N VAL A 70 13.65 -19.09 -7.84
CA VAL A 70 14.66 -19.78 -7.04
C VAL A 70 15.83 -18.86 -6.70
N ASP A 71 16.28 -18.04 -7.64
CA ASP A 71 17.39 -17.10 -7.41
C ASP A 71 16.99 -15.99 -6.44
N VAL A 72 15.77 -15.45 -6.56
CA VAL A 72 15.23 -14.46 -5.63
C VAL A 72 15.22 -15.02 -4.21
N ILE A 73 14.72 -16.24 -4.01
CA ILE A 73 14.70 -16.88 -2.70
C ILE A 73 16.11 -17.16 -2.17
N LYS A 74 17.02 -17.65 -3.02
CA LYS A 74 18.43 -17.92 -2.65
C LYS A 74 19.15 -16.65 -2.20
N ALA A 75 18.88 -15.52 -2.84
CA ALA A 75 19.39 -14.21 -2.47
C ALA A 75 18.62 -13.55 -1.30
N ARG A 76 17.59 -14.23 -0.76
CA ARG A 76 16.66 -13.74 0.26
C ARG A 76 15.82 -12.53 -0.16
N GLY A 77 15.65 -12.28 -1.45
CA GLY A 77 14.84 -11.20 -2.02
C GLY A 77 15.39 -9.81 -1.71
N PRO A 78 16.57 -9.43 -2.22
CA PRO A 78 17.03 -8.04 -2.13
C PRO A 78 16.15 -7.12 -2.98
N VAL A 79 16.03 -5.85 -2.58
CA VAL A 79 15.26 -4.83 -3.32
C VAL A 79 15.71 -4.67 -4.77
N SER A 80 16.99 -4.88 -5.06
CA SER A 80 17.54 -4.84 -6.43
C SER A 80 17.05 -5.95 -7.36
N MET A 81 16.44 -7.01 -6.82
CA MET A 81 15.77 -8.07 -7.59
C MET A 81 14.25 -7.86 -7.69
N LEU A 82 13.73 -6.78 -7.09
CA LEU A 82 12.30 -6.49 -7.00
C LEU A 82 11.99 -5.12 -7.61
N ASP A 83 12.34 -4.96 -8.89
CA ASP A 83 12.15 -3.69 -9.61
C ASP A 83 10.65 -3.33 -9.71
N GLY A 84 10.28 -2.21 -9.08
CA GLY A 84 8.92 -1.68 -9.06
C GLY A 84 8.41 -1.31 -10.45
N ASN A 85 9.27 -0.84 -11.36
CA ASN A 85 8.87 -0.48 -12.73
C ASN A 85 8.43 -1.70 -13.53
N ILE A 86 8.91 -2.89 -13.15
CA ILE A 86 8.53 -4.15 -13.78
C ILE A 86 7.39 -4.81 -13.02
N LEU A 87 7.50 -4.91 -11.69
CA LEU A 87 6.66 -5.78 -10.86
C LEU A 87 5.42 -5.09 -10.28
N ALA A 88 5.36 -3.75 -10.27
CA ALA A 88 4.21 -3.01 -9.78
C ALA A 88 3.21 -2.69 -10.91
N PRO A 89 1.89 -2.71 -10.62
CA PRO A 89 0.84 -2.34 -11.58
C PRO A 89 0.61 -0.84 -11.73
N GLY A 90 1.31 0.01 -10.96
CA GLY A 90 1.05 1.43 -10.90
C GLY A 90 2.23 2.22 -10.39
N LYS A 91 2.07 3.55 -10.42
CA LYS A 91 3.05 4.51 -9.95
C LYS A 91 3.27 4.38 -8.45
N ALA A 92 4.53 4.50 -8.05
CA ALA A 92 4.96 4.61 -6.67
C ALA A 92 5.62 5.97 -6.44
N TYR A 93 5.74 6.38 -5.18
CA TYR A 93 6.45 7.60 -4.83
C TYR A 93 7.87 7.63 -5.46
N PRO A 94 8.32 8.78 -6.00
CA PRO A 94 7.71 10.12 -5.94
C PRO A 94 6.69 10.42 -7.04
N GLU A 95 6.41 9.47 -7.93
CA GLU A 95 5.45 9.69 -9.00
C GLU A 95 4.03 9.82 -8.44
N THR A 96 3.28 10.74 -9.03
CA THR A 96 1.88 10.98 -8.68
C THR A 96 0.99 10.67 -9.87
N TYR A 97 -0.24 10.25 -9.56
CA TYR A 97 -1.30 10.13 -10.56
C TYR A 97 -1.84 11.53 -10.86
N GLN A 98 -2.21 11.78 -12.11
CA GLN A 98 -2.92 13.00 -12.51
C GLN A 98 -4.43 12.93 -12.20
N GLU A 99 -4.90 11.81 -11.64
CA GLU A 99 -6.31 11.58 -11.25
C GLU A 99 -7.30 11.82 -12.41
N SER A 100 -6.86 11.52 -13.63
CA SER A 100 -7.65 11.69 -14.86
C SER A 100 -8.13 10.33 -15.40
N GLU A 101 -8.99 10.29 -16.42
CA GLU A 101 -9.35 9.02 -17.06
C GLU A 101 -8.16 8.36 -17.78
N ALA A 102 -7.23 9.15 -18.30
CA ALA A 102 -6.03 8.67 -18.99
C ALA A 102 -4.94 8.20 -18.02
N ASP A 103 -4.94 8.73 -16.80
CA ASP A 103 -3.99 8.39 -15.73
C ASP A 103 -4.75 8.29 -14.39
N PRO A 104 -5.59 7.24 -14.25
CA PRO A 104 -6.44 7.07 -13.08
C PRO A 104 -5.62 6.65 -11.87
N ALA A 105 -6.15 6.94 -10.68
CA ALA A 105 -5.58 6.54 -9.38
C ALA A 105 -6.43 5.42 -8.76
N PRO A 106 -6.24 4.12 -9.11
CA PRO A 106 -7.14 3.06 -8.65
C PRO A 106 -6.95 2.81 -7.16
N VAL A 107 -8.02 2.58 -6.40
CA VAL A 107 -7.93 2.36 -4.95
C VAL A 107 -7.09 1.14 -4.61
N LEU A 108 -7.33 0.03 -5.31
CA LEU A 108 -6.58 -1.22 -5.16
C LEU A 108 -6.37 -1.84 -6.55
N ILE A 109 -5.16 -2.37 -6.78
CA ILE A 109 -4.80 -3.12 -7.97
C ILE A 109 -3.80 -4.23 -7.62
N LEU A 110 -3.95 -5.39 -8.27
CA LEU A 110 -3.08 -6.54 -8.10
C LEU A 110 -2.33 -6.81 -9.40
N GLN A 111 -1.07 -7.19 -9.32
CA GLN A 111 -0.32 -7.73 -10.45
C GLN A 111 0.25 -9.11 -10.13
N VAL A 112 -0.11 -10.07 -10.97
CA VAL A 112 0.42 -11.43 -11.01
C VAL A 112 1.60 -11.41 -11.99
N ASN A 113 2.82 -11.43 -11.47
CA ASN A 113 4.03 -11.47 -12.28
C ASN A 113 4.53 -12.92 -12.37
N PHE A 114 4.38 -13.55 -13.53
CA PHE A 114 4.92 -14.89 -13.75
C PHE A 114 6.42 -14.80 -14.02
N VAL A 115 7.21 -15.49 -13.23
CA VAL A 115 8.67 -15.56 -13.38
C VAL A 115 9.07 -17.00 -13.63
N LYS A 116 10.32 -17.22 -14.05
CA LYS A 116 10.80 -18.58 -14.29
C LYS A 116 10.66 -19.42 -13.01
N VAL A 117 9.88 -20.50 -13.12
CA VAL A 117 9.58 -21.44 -12.02
C VAL A 117 8.88 -20.78 -10.82
N GLY A 118 8.03 -19.76 -11.04
CA GLY A 118 7.26 -19.18 -9.94
C GLY A 118 6.39 -17.98 -10.29
N LEU A 119 6.00 -17.26 -9.23
CA LEU A 119 5.06 -16.15 -9.23
C LEU A 119 5.53 -15.10 -8.22
N LEU A 120 5.43 -13.82 -8.58
CA LEU A 120 5.51 -12.70 -7.65
C LEU A 120 4.19 -11.91 -7.71
N LEU A 121 3.46 -11.90 -6.59
CA LEU A 121 2.20 -11.15 -6.45
C LEU A 121 2.49 -9.76 -5.87
N ASN A 122 2.06 -8.72 -6.56
CA ASN A 122 2.13 -7.33 -6.08
C ASN A 122 0.71 -6.82 -5.80
N LEU A 123 0.54 -6.18 -4.64
CA LEU A 123 -0.65 -5.41 -4.28
C LEU A 123 -0.24 -3.94 -4.17
N ALA A 124 -0.87 -3.07 -4.97
CA ALA A 124 -0.71 -1.63 -4.83
C ALA A 124 -2.06 -1.01 -4.46
N ALA A 125 -2.04 -0.08 -3.51
CA ALA A 125 -3.21 0.64 -3.07
C ALA A 125 -2.92 2.13 -2.91
N GLN A 126 -3.95 2.96 -3.00
CA GLN A 126 -3.81 4.39 -2.82
C GLN A 126 -3.69 4.75 -1.33
N PRO A 127 -2.55 5.31 -0.89
CA PRO A 127 -2.24 5.47 0.53
C PRO A 127 -3.13 6.51 1.25
N ASN A 128 -3.84 7.37 0.51
CA ASN A 128 -4.85 8.28 1.06
C ASN A 128 -6.20 7.59 1.35
N ILE A 129 -6.40 6.36 0.88
CA ILE A 129 -7.59 5.54 1.13
C ILE A 129 -7.26 4.34 2.00
N VAL A 130 -6.16 3.64 1.73
CA VAL A 130 -5.79 2.38 2.38
C VAL A 130 -4.36 2.44 2.89
N ASP A 131 -4.18 2.31 4.20
CA ASP A 131 -2.86 2.19 4.82
C ASP A 131 -2.30 0.75 4.71
N MET A 132 -1.10 0.52 5.25
CA MET A 132 -0.49 -0.80 5.23
C MET A 132 -1.31 -1.87 6.00
N GLY A 133 -2.02 -1.48 7.05
CA GLY A 133 -2.91 -2.36 7.79
C GLY A 133 -4.13 -2.79 6.95
N GLY A 134 -4.70 -1.85 6.20
CA GLY A 134 -5.76 -2.10 5.24
C GLY A 134 -5.31 -3.00 4.08
N ILE A 135 -4.08 -2.83 3.59
CA ILE A 135 -3.47 -3.71 2.57
C ILE A 135 -3.32 -5.14 3.12
N ASP A 136 -2.77 -5.31 4.32
CA ASP A 136 -2.66 -6.63 4.98
C ASP A 136 -4.05 -7.28 5.14
N ARG A 137 -5.07 -6.51 5.52
CA ARG A 137 -6.44 -7.02 5.64
C ARG A 137 -6.99 -7.48 4.29
N CYS A 138 -6.79 -6.71 3.23
CA CYS A 138 -7.18 -7.10 1.87
C CYS A 138 -6.49 -8.41 1.45
N LEU A 139 -5.19 -8.55 1.73
CA LEU A 139 -4.42 -9.75 1.40
C LEU A 139 -4.95 -10.98 2.15
N ARG A 140 -5.30 -10.86 3.44
CA ARG A 140 -5.90 -11.94 4.23
C ARG A 140 -7.26 -12.36 3.69
N LEU A 141 -8.10 -11.40 3.32
CA LEU A 141 -9.42 -11.65 2.72
C LEU A 141 -9.30 -12.30 1.33
N LEU A 142 -8.36 -11.86 0.50
CA LEU A 142 -8.04 -12.53 -0.76
C LEU A 142 -7.63 -13.98 -0.53
N ALA A 143 -6.73 -14.23 0.42
CA ALA A 143 -6.30 -15.58 0.75
C ALA A 143 -7.46 -16.46 1.25
N ALA A 144 -8.35 -15.91 2.08
CA ALA A 144 -9.57 -16.59 2.54
C ALA A 144 -10.49 -16.94 1.36
N ALA A 145 -10.74 -15.98 0.46
CA ALA A 145 -11.56 -16.21 -0.73
C ALA A 145 -10.97 -17.28 -1.66
N ILE A 146 -9.64 -17.30 -1.85
CA ILE A 146 -8.95 -18.36 -2.63
C ILE A 146 -9.16 -19.74 -2.00
N ARG A 147 -9.22 -19.84 -0.67
CA ARG A 147 -9.52 -21.08 0.06
C ARG A 147 -11.00 -21.45 0.07
N GLY A 148 -11.87 -20.64 -0.53
CA GLY A 148 -13.32 -20.84 -0.51
C GLY A 148 -13.98 -20.48 0.83
N GLU A 149 -13.31 -19.71 1.68
CA GLU A 149 -13.84 -19.25 2.96
C GLU A 149 -14.80 -18.06 2.76
N GLU A 150 -15.80 -17.94 3.63
CA GLU A 150 -16.68 -16.78 3.70
C GLU A 150 -16.07 -15.66 4.53
N PHE A 151 -16.37 -14.41 4.17
CA PHE A 151 -15.99 -13.26 4.98
C PHE A 151 -16.94 -13.14 6.17
N SER A 152 -16.40 -12.87 7.35
CA SER A 152 -17.26 -12.64 8.52
C SER A 152 -18.07 -11.36 8.36
N ASN A 153 -19.30 -11.35 8.85
CA ASN A 153 -20.16 -10.17 8.85
C ASN A 153 -19.49 -8.95 9.50
N VAL A 154 -18.78 -9.18 10.62
CA VAL A 154 -17.99 -8.13 11.29
C VAL A 154 -16.93 -7.54 10.35
N SER A 155 -16.25 -8.37 9.55
CA SER A 155 -15.25 -7.84 8.60
C SER A 155 -15.88 -6.98 7.52
N ILE A 156 -17.04 -7.39 7.01
CA ILE A 156 -17.79 -6.66 5.98
C ILE A 156 -18.30 -5.34 6.54
N GLU A 157 -18.85 -5.35 7.75
CA GLU A 157 -19.35 -4.16 8.43
C GLU A 157 -18.23 -3.16 8.71
N GLU A 158 -17.14 -3.60 9.34
CA GLU A 158 -15.99 -2.75 9.65
C GLU A 158 -15.33 -2.18 8.38
N GLY A 159 -15.13 -3.01 7.35
CA GLY A 159 -14.49 -2.58 6.11
C GLY A 159 -15.37 -1.69 5.22
N ASN A 160 -16.65 -1.55 5.52
CA ASN A 160 -17.57 -0.61 4.83
C ASN A 160 -18.05 0.52 5.75
N ARG A 161 -17.49 0.66 6.96
CA ARG A 161 -17.86 1.74 7.87
C ARG A 161 -17.54 3.10 7.27
N ASP A 162 -18.43 4.06 7.49
CA ASP A 162 -18.21 5.45 7.07
C ASP A 162 -17.01 6.06 7.79
N ARG A 163 -15.95 6.33 7.03
CA ARG A 163 -14.70 6.87 7.55
C ARG A 163 -14.76 8.36 7.92
N ARG A 164 -15.79 9.12 7.49
CA ARG A 164 -15.83 10.58 7.63
C ARG A 164 -15.84 11.06 9.08
N ASN A 165 -16.42 10.26 9.97
CA ASN A 165 -16.57 10.58 11.38
C ASN A 165 -15.97 9.48 12.28
N LEU A 166 -15.06 8.66 11.73
CA LEU A 166 -14.48 7.53 12.47
C LEU A 166 -13.55 8.00 13.58
N VAL A 167 -12.81 9.08 13.33
CA VAL A 167 -11.99 9.76 14.32
C VAL A 167 -12.74 11.01 14.77
N PRO A 168 -13.15 11.11 16.05
CA PRO A 168 -13.79 12.30 16.59
C PRO A 168 -12.86 13.51 16.46
N LEU A 169 -13.42 14.65 16.04
CA LEU A 169 -12.69 15.91 16.05
C LEU A 169 -12.54 16.42 17.48
N LEU A 170 -11.47 17.16 17.74
CA LEU A 170 -11.25 17.84 19.01
C LEU A 170 -12.41 18.81 19.32
N GLY A 171 -12.91 18.75 20.55
CA GLY A 171 -13.92 19.66 21.08
C GLY A 171 -13.31 20.98 21.55
N LEU A 172 -14.19 21.91 21.95
CA LEU A 172 -13.80 23.26 22.40
C LEU A 172 -12.86 23.28 23.61
N ASN A 173 -12.86 22.21 24.41
CA ASN A 173 -12.07 22.11 25.64
C ASN A 173 -10.85 21.19 25.50
N ASP A 174 -10.64 20.60 24.32
CA ASP A 174 -9.50 19.73 24.09
C ASP A 174 -8.26 20.56 23.77
N THR A 175 -7.11 20.14 24.29
CA THR A 175 -5.83 20.80 24.00
C THR A 175 -5.35 20.39 22.60
N GLU A 176 -5.25 21.35 21.68
CA GLU A 176 -4.64 21.12 20.37
C GLU A 176 -3.13 20.86 20.54
N SER A 177 -2.66 19.75 19.99
CA SER A 177 -1.22 19.50 19.87
C SER A 177 -0.63 20.36 18.74
N ASP A 178 0.55 20.93 18.96
CA ASP A 178 1.22 21.72 17.91
C ASP A 178 1.69 20.81 16.76
N HIS A 179 0.98 20.92 15.64
CA HIS A 179 1.26 20.21 14.39
C HIS A 179 1.83 21.12 13.29
N SER A 180 2.28 22.34 13.64
CA SER A 180 2.78 23.32 12.66
C SER A 180 3.95 22.81 11.82
N HIS A 181 4.74 21.88 12.36
CA HIS A 181 5.87 21.23 11.68
C HIS A 181 5.49 20.31 10.51
N PHE A 182 4.23 19.89 10.39
CA PHE A 182 3.73 19.12 9.24
C PHE A 182 3.37 20.01 8.04
N ARG A 183 3.37 21.35 8.19
CA ARG A 183 3.06 22.25 7.08
C ARG A 183 4.22 22.23 6.08
N PRO A 184 3.96 21.92 4.79
CA PRO A 184 5.02 21.97 3.79
C PRO A 184 5.56 23.41 3.67
N PRO A 185 6.85 23.58 3.39
CA PRO A 185 7.40 24.90 3.08
C PRO A 185 6.67 25.48 1.86
N LEU A 186 6.50 26.82 1.83
CA LEU A 186 5.83 27.50 0.73
C LEU A 186 6.42 27.05 -0.63
N PRO A 187 5.58 26.83 -1.66
CA PRO A 187 5.94 26.14 -2.90
C PRO A 187 7.09 26.78 -3.70
N SER A 188 7.55 27.98 -3.35
CA SER A 188 8.65 28.66 -4.06
C SER A 188 10.06 28.12 -3.74
N LYS A 189 10.21 27.11 -2.87
CA LYS A 189 11.54 26.61 -2.44
C LYS A 189 11.74 25.09 -2.50
N ALA A 190 10.70 24.31 -2.78
CA ALA A 190 10.84 22.85 -2.85
C ALA A 190 11.39 22.45 -4.22
N ILE A 191 12.69 22.15 -4.28
CA ILE A 191 13.27 21.44 -5.42
C ILE A 191 12.72 20.01 -5.35
N PRO A 192 12.00 19.51 -6.38
CA PRO A 192 11.58 18.12 -6.39
C PRO A 192 12.83 17.23 -6.30
N PRO A 193 12.77 16.12 -5.54
CA PRO A 193 13.91 15.21 -5.48
C PRO A 193 14.30 14.76 -6.90
N PRO A 194 15.59 14.53 -7.17
CA PRO A 194 16.03 13.98 -8.45
C PRO A 194 15.23 12.71 -8.74
N ALA A 195 14.62 12.64 -9.92
CA ALA A 195 13.98 11.41 -10.36
C ALA A 195 15.06 10.36 -10.65
N GLU A 196 14.75 9.08 -10.42
CA GLU A 196 15.57 7.98 -10.95
C GLU A 196 15.65 8.10 -12.48
N PRO A 197 16.83 7.89 -13.11
CA PRO A 197 18.05 7.28 -12.57
C PRO A 197 19.12 8.29 -12.09
N ASP A 198 18.81 9.59 -12.05
CA ASP A 198 19.79 10.64 -11.72
C ASP A 198 20.07 10.77 -10.21
N SER A 199 19.37 9.97 -9.40
CA SER A 199 19.56 9.88 -7.95
C SER A 199 20.88 9.16 -7.63
N PRO A 200 21.75 9.74 -6.79
CA PRO A 200 22.99 9.08 -6.35
C PRO A 200 22.75 8.03 -5.25
N PHE A 201 21.49 7.83 -4.83
CA PHE A 201 21.13 6.97 -3.70
C PHE A 201 20.65 5.61 -4.19
N SER A 202 20.76 4.59 -3.32
CA SER A 202 20.25 3.26 -3.62
C SER A 202 19.47 2.71 -2.44
N TRP A 203 18.42 1.94 -2.75
CA TRP A 203 17.68 1.18 -1.77
C TRP A 203 18.42 -0.11 -1.43
N CYS A 204 18.45 -0.47 -0.14
CA CYS A 204 18.95 -1.76 0.30
C CYS A 204 18.17 -2.28 1.52
N TYR A 205 18.15 -3.60 1.69
CA TYR A 205 17.48 -4.24 2.84
C TYR A 205 18.51 -4.67 3.88
N PHE A 206 18.38 -4.11 5.08
CA PHE A 206 19.04 -4.61 6.28
C PHE A 206 18.15 -5.62 6.96
N ARG A 207 18.70 -6.77 7.31
CA ARG A 207 17.98 -7.84 8.01
C ARG A 207 18.59 -8.03 9.38
N SER A 208 17.74 -8.14 10.39
CA SER A 208 18.15 -8.48 11.76
C SER A 208 17.53 -9.81 12.14
N SER A 209 18.28 -10.67 12.83
CA SER A 209 17.74 -11.91 13.39
C SER A 209 16.83 -11.60 14.58
N ALA A 210 15.94 -12.52 14.93
CA ALA A 210 15.12 -12.39 16.14
C ALA A 210 15.98 -12.23 17.41
N GLU A 211 17.12 -12.92 17.47
CA GLU A 211 18.10 -12.81 18.57
C GLU A 211 18.71 -11.41 18.64
N ASN A 212 19.18 -10.85 17.51
CA ASN A 212 19.75 -9.51 17.47
C ASN A 212 18.70 -8.46 17.85
N LEU A 213 17.46 -8.60 17.40
CA LEU A 213 16.36 -7.72 17.82
C LEU A 213 16.08 -7.81 19.33
N ALA A 214 16.14 -9.01 19.91
CA ALA A 214 15.99 -9.19 21.36
C ALA A 214 17.13 -8.51 22.14
N GLN A 215 18.37 -8.61 21.65
CA GLN A 215 19.52 -7.93 22.24
C GLN A 215 19.40 -6.41 22.14
N ILE A 216 19.03 -5.87 20.98
CA ILE A 216 18.79 -4.43 20.78
C ILE A 216 17.72 -3.93 21.76
N LYS A 217 16.60 -4.65 21.89
CA LYS A 217 15.55 -4.32 22.86
C LYS A 217 16.09 -4.32 24.29
N ALA A 218 16.84 -5.35 24.68
CA ALA A 218 17.41 -5.43 26.03
C ALA A 218 18.37 -4.28 26.33
N LEU A 219 19.19 -3.85 25.36
CA LEU A 219 20.09 -2.71 25.51
C LEU A 219 19.31 -1.39 25.67
N ALA A 220 18.28 -1.16 24.84
CA ALA A 220 17.45 0.04 24.92
C ALA A 220 16.74 0.16 26.27
N THR A 221 16.11 -0.93 26.74
CA THR A 221 15.43 -0.95 28.05
C THR A 221 16.38 -0.72 29.23
N ARG A 222 17.65 -1.16 29.13
CA ARG A 222 18.65 -0.86 30.17
C ARG A 222 19.06 0.62 30.19
N SER A 223 19.10 1.27 29.02
CA SER A 223 19.44 2.69 28.89
C SER A 223 18.37 3.59 29.50
N GLU A 224 17.08 3.27 29.31
CA GLU A 224 15.97 3.99 29.93
C GLU A 224 16.02 3.93 31.47
N ALA A 225 16.46 2.80 32.04
CA ALA A 225 16.60 2.67 33.49
C ALA A 225 17.76 3.50 34.08
N SER A 226 18.71 3.94 33.25
CA SER A 226 19.85 4.78 33.67
C SER A 226 19.66 6.28 33.41
N ASP A 227 18.66 6.65 32.61
CA ASP A 227 18.45 8.04 32.18
C ASP A 227 17.07 8.55 32.60
N ASN A 228 16.91 8.77 33.92
CA ASN A 228 15.73 9.44 34.51
C ASN A 228 15.63 10.94 34.15
N SER A 229 16.34 11.41 33.12
CA SER A 229 16.38 12.83 32.72
C SER A 229 15.65 13.14 31.41
N VAL A 230 15.09 12.14 30.72
CA VAL A 230 14.32 12.37 29.49
C VAL A 230 12.84 12.63 29.84
N PRO A 231 12.29 13.83 29.55
CA PRO A 231 10.88 14.09 29.77
C PRO A 231 10.03 13.18 28.88
N SER A 232 9.05 12.51 29.47
CA SER A 232 8.10 11.63 28.78
C SER A 232 7.13 12.43 27.92
N TYR A 233 7.60 13.00 26.81
CA TYR A 233 6.72 13.43 25.73
C TYR A 233 6.53 12.26 24.78
N LEU A 234 5.57 11.38 25.08
CA LEU A 234 4.91 10.45 24.16
C LEU A 234 4.11 9.45 25.01
N TYR A 235 3.05 9.91 25.68
CA TYR A 235 1.86 9.14 26.10
C TYR A 235 0.94 10.10 26.85
N GLN A 236 0.34 11.04 26.13
CA GLN A 236 -0.93 11.68 26.52
C GLN A 236 -1.79 11.76 25.28
#